data_AF-A0A0L0EZH7-F1
#
_entry.id   AF-A0A0L0EZH7-F1
#
_cell.length_a   1.000
_cell.length_b   1.000
_cell.length_c   1.000
_cell.angle_alpha   90.00
_cell.angle_beta   90.00
_cell.angle_gamma   90.00
#
_symmetry.space_group_name_H-M   'P 1'
#
loop_
_entity.id
_entity.type
_entity.pdbx_description
1 polymer ?
#
loop_
_entity_poly.entity_id
_entity_poly.type
_entity_poly.pdbx_seq_one_letter_code
_entity_poly.pdbx_strand_id
1 'polypeptide(L)'
;GLLGEVPIVSGIRTRQDDRVAYGSQQTWIFQGTIRDNILFGEPYDVNKYQAVVYACALSTDFANQVKGDLTRVQASSLSGIGE
;
A
#
# COMPACT_ATOMS: atom_id res chain seq x y z
N GLY A 1 19.14 4.58 7.17
CA GLY A 1 18.35 5.68 7.71
C GLY A 1 17.51 5.16 8.85
N LEU A 2 16.27 5.60 8.94
CA LEU A 2 15.43 5.36 10.11
C LEU A 2 14.93 3.91 10.20
N LEU A 3 14.86 3.17 9.09
CA LEU A 3 14.34 1.80 9.04
C LEU A 3 15.42 0.73 9.26
N GLY A 4 16.69 1.13 9.36
CA GLY A 4 17.81 0.19 9.48
C GLY A 4 18.48 -0.15 8.15
N GLU A 5 18.06 0.47 7.07
CA GLU A 5 18.56 0.30 5.70
C GLU A 5 19.98 0.84 5.46
N VAL A 6 20.50 1.66 6.39
CA VAL A 6 21.90 2.13 6.38
C VAL A 6 22.53 1.85 7.75
N PRO A 7 23.77 1.34 7.81
CA PRO A 7 24.48 1.11 9.06
C PRO A 7 24.73 2.42 9.82
N ILE A 8 24.80 2.34 11.14
CA ILE A 8 25.14 3.46 12.01
C ILE A 8 26.66 3.50 12.15
N VAL A 9 27.29 4.59 11.72
CA VAL A 9 28.74 4.79 11.87
C VAL A 9 29.07 5.35 13.26
N SER A 10 28.21 6.22 13.81
CA SER A 10 28.31 6.76 15.16
C SER A 10 26.94 7.22 15.68
N GLY A 11 26.78 7.29 17.00
CA GLY A 11 25.54 7.72 17.67
C GLY A 11 24.56 6.58 18.00
N ILE A 12 23.37 6.95 18.50
CA ILE A 12 22.30 6.02 18.92
C ILE A 12 21.03 6.36 18.14
N ARG A 13 20.37 5.34 17.58
CA ARG A 13 19.06 5.46 16.95
C ARG A 13 18.00 4.87 17.88
N THR A 14 17.04 5.69 18.30
CA THR A 14 15.90 5.28 19.11
C THR A 14 14.60 5.41 18.31
N ARG A 15 13.65 4.51 18.59
CA ARG A 15 12.27 4.58 18.11
C ARG A 15 11.34 4.31 19.29
N GLN A 16 10.18 4.96 19.27
CA GLN A 16 9.16 4.78 20.30
C GLN A 16 8.32 3.52 20.05
N ASP A 17 8.12 3.16 18.78
CA ASP A 17 7.35 1.98 18.36
C ASP A 17 8.22 0.96 17.60
N ASP A 18 7.96 -0.32 17.86
CA ASP A 18 8.59 -1.44 17.16
C ASP A 18 7.97 -1.72 15.79
N ARG A 19 6.75 -1.21 15.54
CA ARG A 19 6.02 -1.43 14.28
C ARG A 19 6.12 -0.20 13.40
N VAL A 20 6.45 -0.41 12.12
CA VAL A 20 6.60 0.67 11.15
C VAL A 20 5.91 0.27 9.84
N ALA A 21 5.05 1.15 9.34
CA ALA A 21 4.56 1.08 7.97
C ALA A 21 5.51 1.86 7.05
N TYR A 22 5.83 1.30 5.88
CA TYR A 22 6.71 1.93 4.90
C TYR A 22 6.04 1.97 3.53
N GLY A 23 6.05 3.15 2.91
CA GLY A 23 5.71 3.35 1.50
C GLY A 23 6.96 3.75 0.74
N SER A 24 7.29 3.02 -0.33
CA SER A 24 8.42 3.31 -1.20
C SER A 24 8.12 4.42 -2.21
N GLN A 25 9.16 5.07 -2.73
CA GLN A 25 9.04 6.05 -3.81
C GLN A 25 8.48 5.42 -5.08
N GLN A 26 8.96 4.21 -5.43
CA GLN A 26 8.40 3.41 -6.50
C GLN A 26 7.34 2.48 -5.93
N THR A 27 6.12 2.56 -6.45
CA THR A 27 5.03 1.67 -6.05
C THR A 27 5.25 0.25 -6.58
N TRP A 28 4.88 -0.73 -5.77
CA TRP A 28 4.91 -2.14 -6.15
C TRP A 28 3.52 -2.75 -5.97
N ILE A 29 3.04 -3.38 -7.04
CA ILE A 29 1.77 -4.11 -7.08
C ILE A 29 2.06 -5.61 -7.22
N PHE A 30 1.41 -6.39 -6.38
CA PHE A 30 1.40 -7.85 -6.42
C PHE A 30 0.29 -8.34 -7.35
N GLN A 31 0.54 -9.48 -8.00
CA GLN A 31 -0.48 -10.14 -8.80
C GLN A 31 -1.66 -10.55 -7.89
N GLY A 32 -2.85 -10.05 -8.20
CA GLY A 32 -4.03 -10.25 -7.35
C GLY A 32 -5.15 -9.28 -7.70
N THR A 33 -6.08 -9.04 -6.79
CA THR A 33 -7.03 -7.93 -6.89
C THR A 33 -6.47 -6.65 -6.27
N ILE A 34 -7.09 -5.50 -6.55
CA ILE A 34 -6.77 -4.24 -5.86
C ILE A 34 -7.00 -4.40 -4.34
N ARG A 35 -8.10 -5.06 -3.95
CA ARG A 35 -8.40 -5.37 -2.54
C ARG A 35 -7.27 -6.19 -1.89
N ASP A 36 -6.75 -7.21 -2.57
CA ASP A 36 -5.66 -8.03 -2.03
C ASP A 36 -4.40 -7.19 -1.78
N ASN A 37 -4.10 -6.26 -2.69
CA ASN A 37 -2.96 -5.35 -2.56
C ASN A 37 -3.14 -4.34 -1.40
N ILE A 38 -4.36 -3.87 -1.15
CA ILE A 38 -4.66 -2.96 -0.02
C ILE A 38 -4.63 -3.70 1.32
N LEU A 39 -5.20 -4.90 1.38
CA LEU A 39 -5.23 -5.70 2.61
C LEU A 39 -3.85 -6.26 2.97
N PHE A 40 -3.04 -6.58 1.96
CA PHE A 40 -1.67 -7.04 2.15
C PHE A 40 -1.53 -8.24 3.11
N GLY A 41 -2.49 -9.19 3.01
CA GLY A 41 -2.53 -10.40 3.84
C GLY A 41 -3.35 -10.29 5.13
N GLU A 42 -3.80 -9.08 5.50
CA GLU A 42 -4.71 -8.89 6.64
C GLU A 42 -6.14 -9.35 6.31
N PRO A 43 -6.92 -9.80 7.32
CA PRO A 43 -8.31 -10.16 7.13
C PRO A 43 -9.15 -8.94 6.69
N TYR A 44 -10.18 -9.20 5.89
CA TYR A 44 -11.08 -8.15 5.42
C TYR A 44 -12.02 -7.68 6.54
N ASP A 45 -11.74 -6.50 7.10
CA ASP A 45 -12.65 -5.74 7.97
C ASP A 45 -13.35 -4.66 7.13
N VAL A 46 -14.65 -4.79 6.95
CA VAL A 46 -15.45 -3.89 6.12
C VAL A 46 -15.40 -2.44 6.59
N ASN A 47 -15.43 -2.17 7.90
CA ASN A 47 -15.48 -0.82 8.43
C ASN A 47 -14.14 -0.12 8.24
N LYS A 48 -13.06 -0.81 8.59
CA LYS A 48 -11.69 -0.30 8.40
C LYS A 48 -11.39 -0.10 6.92
N TYR A 49 -11.77 -1.06 6.08
CA TYR A 49 -11.53 -1.00 4.65
C TYR A 49 -12.25 0.19 4.01
N GLN A 50 -13.55 0.36 4.28
CA GLN A 50 -14.31 1.50 3.75
C GLN A 50 -13.78 2.85 4.24
N ALA A 51 -13.36 2.95 5.51
CA ALA A 51 -12.75 4.16 6.03
C ALA A 51 -11.44 4.51 5.29
N VAL A 52 -10.58 3.52 5.01
CA VAL A 52 -9.35 3.71 4.23
C VAL A 52 -9.66 4.09 2.79
N VAL A 53 -10.60 3.40 2.13
CA VAL A 53 -11.02 3.70 0.76
C VAL A 53 -11.53 5.13 0.62
N TYR A 54 -12.32 5.59 1.59
CA TYR A 54 -12.80 6.96 1.65
C TYR A 54 -11.65 7.96 1.89
N ALA A 55 -10.80 7.70 2.89
CA ALA A 55 -9.67 8.58 3.22
C ALA A 55 -8.64 8.72 2.08
N CYS A 56 -8.46 7.66 1.30
CA CYS A 56 -7.59 7.65 0.11
C CYS A 56 -8.31 8.10 -1.18
N ALA A 57 -9.56 8.56 -1.09
CA ALA A 57 -10.38 9.02 -2.21
C ALA A 57 -10.59 8.00 -3.35
N LEU A 58 -10.42 6.70 -3.07
CA LEU A 58 -10.48 5.62 -4.07
C LEU A 58 -11.90 5.24 -4.51
N SER A 59 -12.92 5.80 -3.85
CA SER A 59 -14.33 5.47 -4.13
C SER A 59 -14.71 5.72 -5.59
N THR A 60 -14.27 6.85 -6.16
CA THR A 60 -14.53 7.21 -7.56
C THR A 60 -13.76 6.30 -8.52
N ASP A 61 -12.50 5.98 -8.21
CA ASP A 61 -11.68 5.10 -9.03
C ASP A 61 -12.29 3.69 -9.12
N PHE A 62 -12.80 3.16 -8.01
CA PHE A 62 -13.48 1.87 -8.00
C PHE A 62 -14.80 1.91 -8.75
N ALA A 63 -15.56 3.01 -8.69
CA ALA A 63 -16.79 3.15 -9.47
C ALA A 63 -16.53 3.12 -10.99
N ASN A 64 -15.35 3.58 -11.43
CA ASN A 64 -14.94 3.55 -12.84
C ASN A 64 -14.45 2.19 -13.32
N GLN A 65 -14.25 1.22 -12.42
CA GLN A 65 -13.81 -0.14 -12.77
C GLN A 65 -15.00 -1.10 -12.83
N VAL A 66 -15.09 -1.94 -13.87
CA VAL A 66 -16.18 -2.91 -14.05
C VAL A 66 -16.33 -3.87 -12.84
N LYS A 67 -15.21 -4.18 -12.17
CA LYS A 67 -15.18 -5.05 -10.98
C LYS A 67 -14.84 -4.31 -9.70
N GLY A 68 -14.78 -2.97 -9.72
CA GLY A 68 -14.38 -2.17 -8.56
C GLY A 68 -13.01 -2.59 -8.00
N ASP A 69 -12.96 -2.75 -6.69
CA ASP A 69 -11.77 -3.21 -5.96
C ASP A 69 -11.41 -4.69 -6.17
N LEU A 70 -12.30 -5.48 -6.78
CA LEU A 70 -12.04 -6.87 -7.21
C LEU A 70 -11.38 -6.94 -8.61
N THR A 71 -11.06 -5.80 -9.20
CA THR A 71 -10.32 -5.74 -10.47
C THR A 71 -8.93 -6.37 -10.29
N ARG A 72 -8.54 -7.25 -11.20
CA ARG A 72 -7.24 -7.92 -11.15
C ARG A 72 -6.14 -6.99 -11.68
N VAL A 73 -5.01 -6.97 -10.98
CA VAL A 73 -3.83 -6.19 -11.30
C VAL A 73 -2.59 -7.08 -11.34
N GLN A 74 -1.62 -6.66 -12.14
CA GLN A 74 -0.28 -7.25 -12.26
C GLN A 74 0.72 -6.12 -12.49
N ALA A 75 2.01 -6.37 -12.26
CA ALA A 75 3.10 -5.39 -12.22
C ALA A 75 3.39 -4.61 -13.53
N SER A 76 2.51 -4.65 -14.53
CA SER A 76 2.60 -3.84 -15.75
C SER A 76 1.27 -3.20 -16.16
N SER A 77 0.23 -3.26 -15.31
CA SER A 77 -1.12 -2.84 -15.69
C SER A 77 -1.59 -1.51 -15.12
N LEU A 78 -0.85 -0.90 -14.18
CA LEU A 78 -1.18 0.44 -13.67
C LEU A 78 -0.27 1.47 -14.32
N SER A 79 -0.82 2.21 -15.27
CA SER A 79 -0.19 3.33 -15.96
C SER A 79 0.18 4.40 -14.93
N GLY A 80 1.46 4.47 -14.57
CA GLY A 80 2.00 5.38 -13.56
C GLY A 80 3.44 5.08 -13.16
N ILE A 81 3.95 3.89 -13.49
CA ILE A 81 5.38 3.55 -13.39
C ILE A 81 6.12 4.01 -14.65
N GLY A 82 6.34 5.32 -14.74
CA GLY A 82 7.23 5.96 -15.70
C GLY A 82 7.43 7.41 -15.28
N GLU A 83 8.42 7.67 -14.43
CA GLU A 83 9.80 8.07 -14.77
C GLU A 83 10.73 7.72 -13.59
#